data_AF-G5K409-F1
#
_entry.id   AF-G5K409-F1
#
_cell.length_a   1.000
_cell.length_b   1.000
_cell.length_c   1.000
_cell.angle_alpha   90.00
_cell.angle_beta   90.00
_cell.angle_gamma   90.00
#
_symmetry.space_group_name_H-M   'P 1'
#
loop_
_entity.id
_entity.type
_entity.pdbx_description
1 polymer ?
#
loop_
_entity_poly.entity_id
_entity_poly.type
_entity_poly.pdbx_seq_one_letter_code
_entity_poly.pdbx_strand_id
1 'polypeptide(L)' 'MNMSNINSTRKSSYSHLSATERGEIAAYLKMGKKPAEIARLLGRHRSTICREINVVQ' A
#
# COMPACT_ATOMS: atom_id res chain seq x y z
N MET A 1 -17.36 -33.68 6.71
CA MET A 1 -16.08 -32.96 6.87
C MET A 1 -16.38 -31.48 6.74
N ASN A 2 -16.44 -30.75 7.87
CA ASN A 2 -16.88 -29.36 7.88
C ASN A 2 -15.63 -28.45 7.81
N MET A 3 -15.37 -27.91 6.63
CA MET A 3 -14.21 -27.05 6.38
C MET A 3 -14.50 -25.64 6.89
N SER A 4 -14.18 -25.38 8.16
CA SER A 4 -14.27 -24.02 8.73
C SER A 4 -13.23 -23.13 8.08
N ASN A 5 -13.67 -22.25 7.18
CA ASN A 5 -12.84 -21.25 6.52
C ASN A 5 -12.48 -20.15 7.54
N ILE A 6 -11.44 -20.38 8.33
CA ILE A 6 -10.88 -19.42 9.28
C ILE A 6 -10.15 -18.33 8.47
N ASN A 7 -10.91 -17.35 7.99
CA ASN A 7 -10.37 -16.10 7.47
C ASN A 7 -9.70 -15.37 8.64
N SER A 8 -8.45 -15.73 8.94
CA SER A 8 -7.59 -15.05 9.91
C SER A 8 -7.34 -13.64 9.39
N THR A 9 -8.21 -12.71 9.76
CA THR A 9 -7.94 -11.28 9.65
C THR A 9 -6.85 -10.97 10.67
N ARG A 10 -5.59 -11.31 10.31
CA ARG A 10 -4.42 -10.76 11.02
C ARG A 10 -4.71 -9.27 11.16
N LYS A 11 -4.73 -8.76 12.40
CA LYS A 11 -4.89 -7.34 12.70
C LYS A 11 -3.74 -6.59 12.02
N SER A 12 -3.88 -6.34 10.72
CA SER A 12 -3.13 -5.32 10.03
C SER A 12 -3.63 -4.05 10.65
N SER A 13 -2.83 -3.41 11.50
CA SER A 13 -3.08 -2.04 11.90
C SER A 13 -3.34 -1.25 10.64
N TYR A 14 -4.60 -0.86 10.42
CA TYR A 14 -4.99 -0.13 9.23
C TYR A 14 -4.45 1.29 9.39
N SER A 15 -3.20 1.45 9.01
CA SER A 15 -2.52 2.75 9.00
C SER A 15 -2.82 3.40 7.66
N HIS A 16 -3.61 4.46 7.70
CA HIS A 16 -3.73 5.35 6.54
C HIS A 16 -2.36 5.93 6.20
N LEU A 17 -2.11 6.13 4.91
CA LEU A 17 -0.93 6.87 4.46
C LEU A 17 -1.00 8.29 5.01
N SER A 18 0.05 8.70 5.72
CA SER A 18 0.23 10.08 6.16
C SER A 18 0.42 11.02 4.98
N ALA A 19 0.21 12.32 5.19
CA ALA A 19 0.46 13.33 4.16
C ALA A 19 1.91 13.28 3.64
N THR A 20 2.88 12.99 4.52
CA THR A 20 4.29 12.81 4.17
C THR A 20 4.47 11.63 3.22
N GLU A 21 3.94 10.45 3.57
CA GLU A 21 4.04 9.26 2.71
C GLU A 21 3.36 9.49 1.36
N ARG A 22 2.23 10.21 1.31
CA ARG A 22 1.59 10.59 0.05
C ARG A 22 2.49 11.49 -0.80
N GLY A 23 3.16 12.46 -0.17
CA GLY A 23 4.16 13.30 -0.83
C GLY A 23 5.34 12.50 -1.39
N GLU A 24 5.84 11.54 -0.62
CA GLU A 24 6.91 10.63 -1.05
C GLU A 24 6.47 9.75 -2.22
N ILE A 25 5.26 9.18 -2.17
CA ILE A 25 4.67 8.40 -3.28
C ILE A 25 4.62 9.26 -4.55
N ALA A 26 4.10 10.50 -4.46
CA ALA A 26 4.02 11.41 -5.60
C ALA A 26 5.40 11.77 -6.17
N ALA A 27 6.40 11.99 -5.32
CA ALA A 27 7.77 12.25 -5.74
C ALA A 27 8.37 11.03 -6.48
N TYR A 28 8.23 9.82 -5.93
CA TYR A 28 8.76 8.61 -6.56
C TYR A 28 8.07 8.29 -7.90
N LEU A 29 6.78 8.58 -8.03
CA LEU A 29 6.08 8.46 -9.32
C LEU A 29 6.63 9.43 -10.36
N LYS A 30 6.88 10.69 -9.98
CA LYS A 30 7.54 11.68 -10.86
C LYS A 30 8.94 11.24 -11.29
N MET A 31 9.63 10.48 -10.44
CA MET A 31 10.92 9.87 -10.76
C MET A 31 10.80 8.59 -11.61
N GLY A 32 9.59 8.15 -11.98
CA GLY A 32 9.35 6.98 -12.82
C GLY A 32 9.44 5.63 -12.09
N LYS A 33 9.43 5.62 -10.75
CA LYS A 33 9.49 4.36 -9.99
C LYS A 33 8.19 3.56 -10.10
N LYS A 34 8.33 2.24 -10.12
CA LYS A 34 7.18 1.32 -10.18
C LYS A 34 6.49 1.21 -8.80
N PRO A 35 5.17 1.00 -8.72
CA PRO A 35 4.45 0.88 -7.45
C PRO A 35 5.00 -0.19 -6.50
N ALA A 36 5.50 -1.30 -7.04
CA ALA A 36 6.11 -2.38 -6.25
C ALA A 36 7.44 -1.95 -5.61
N GLU A 37 8.19 -1.07 -6.26
CA GLU A 37 9.44 -0.52 -5.72
C GLU A 37 9.13 0.49 -4.62
N ILE A 38 8.17 1.39 -4.85
CA ILE A 38 7.69 2.37 -3.86
C ILE A 38 7.19 1.66 -2.59
N ALA A 39 6.45 0.56 -2.74
CA ALA A 39 6.01 -0.27 -1.64
C ALA A 39 7.17 -0.79 -0.77
N ARG A 40 8.27 -1.22 -1.40
CA ARG A 40 9.47 -1.68 -0.70
C ARG A 40 10.20 -0.54 0.00
N LEU A 41 10.32 0.62 -0.65
CA LEU A 41 10.97 1.80 -0.08
C LEU A 41 10.25 2.32 1.16
N LEU A 42 8.92 2.32 1.13
CA LEU A 42 8.08 2.84 2.24
C LEU A 42 7.71 1.76 3.27
N GLY A 43 8.14 0.51 3.08
CA GLY A 43 7.73 -0.60 3.94
C GLY A 43 6.20 -0.84 3.95
N ARG A 44 5.52 -0.48 2.86
CA ARG A 44 4.06 -0.57 2.72
C ARG A 44 3.66 -1.73 1.82
N HIS A 45 2.44 -2.23 2.02
CA HIS A 45 1.91 -3.26 1.14
C HIS A 45 1.63 -2.68 -0.26
N ARG A 46 1.90 -3.47 -1.30
CA ARG A 46 1.70 -3.06 -2.70
C ARG A 46 0.27 -2.58 -2.97
N SER A 47 -0.74 -3.24 -2.39
CA SER A 47 -2.15 -2.82 -2.56
C SER A 47 -2.44 -1.44 -1.97
N THR A 48 -1.74 -1.03 -0.91
CA THR A 48 -1.89 0.32 -0.34
C THR A 48 -1.37 1.37 -1.32
N ILE A 49 -0.19 1.14 -1.90
CA ILE A 49 0.40 2.03 -2.91
C ILE A 49 -0.46 2.10 -4.17
N CYS A 50 -0.93 0.96 -4.69
CA CYS A 50 -1.79 0.94 -5.89
C CYS A 50 -3.12 1.68 -5.67
N ARG A 51 -3.73 1.56 -4.48
CA ARG A 51 -4.95 2.31 -4.15
C ARG A 51 -4.69 3.81 -4.12
N GLU A 52 -3.59 4.24 -3.50
CA GLU A 52 -3.24 5.67 -3.46
C GLU A 52 -2.99 6.22 -4.87
N ILE A 53 -2.27 5.49 -5.72
CA ILE A 53 -2.00 5.90 -7.10
C ILE A 53 -3.30 6.08 -7.90
N ASN A 54 -4.25 5.15 -7.74
CA ASN A 54 -5.56 5.25 -8.40
C ASN A 54 -6.41 6.42 -7.90
N VAL A 55 -6.11 6.99 -6.72
CA VAL A 55 -6.79 8.18 -6.20
C VAL A 55 -6.12 9.47 -6.69
N VAL A 56 -4.82 9.43 -6.98
CA VAL A 56 -3.99 10.59 -7.35
C VAL A 56 -3.88 10.79 -8.87
N GLN A 57 -4.17 9.75 -9.68
CA GLN A 57 -4.38 9.84 -11.13
C GLN A 57 -5.81 10.25 -11.43
#